data_AF-A0A2K3NHI5-F1
#
_entry.id   AF-A0A2K3NHI5-F1
#
_cell.length_a   1.000
_cell.length_b   1.000
_cell.length_c   1.000
_cell.angle_alpha   90.00
_cell.angle_beta   90.00
_cell.angle_gamma   90.00
#
_symmetry.space_group_name_H-M   'P 1'
#
loop_
_entity.id
_entity.type
_entity.pdbx_description
1 polymer ?
#
loop_
_entity_poly.entity_id
_entity_poly.type
_entity_poly.pdbx_seq_one_letter_code
_entity_poly.pdbx_strand_id
1 'polypeptide(L)'
;METSLRYGGDSKALKIHAKQKLQIDTNTFFQIRGELDTKSGQPNSLSALIRHYYPDLSATLGVGVRYDKQDSVGGARYAKNDKLRYTVRAKKTFPVTNDGLINFKVKGTCDVDQDFKERKSRGGAEFSWNIFNFQKDQDIRLRVGYEAFQQLLYGARLLGSLNLNKSLLFWECDMLLFSTKCCQIPAIEAL
;
A
#
# COMPACT_ATOMS: atom_id res chain seq x y z
N MET A 1 -2.92 15.07 -8.82
CA MET A 1 -1.65 14.97 -8.06
C MET A 1 -1.98 14.72 -6.60
N GLU A 2 -1.36 13.70 -5.98
CA GLU A 2 -1.53 13.40 -4.55
C GLU A 2 -0.25 13.83 -3.82
N THR A 3 -0.37 14.69 -2.80
CA THR A 3 0.75 15.12 -1.95
C THR A 3 0.41 14.90 -0.49
N SER A 4 1.35 14.39 0.30
CA SER A 4 1.16 14.19 1.74
C SER A 4 2.39 14.60 2.52
N LEU A 5 2.16 15.24 3.66
CA LEU A 5 3.19 15.58 4.62
C LEU A 5 3.19 14.55 5.75
N ARG A 6 4.38 14.05 6.11
CA ARG A 6 4.56 13.13 7.23
C ARG A 6 5.62 13.66 8.15
N TYR A 7 5.28 13.90 9.41
CA TYR A 7 6.24 14.25 10.43
C TYR A 7 6.62 12.98 11.20
N GLY A 8 7.89 12.57 11.09
CA GLY A 8 8.40 11.42 11.84
C GLY A 8 8.83 11.87 13.23
N GLY A 9 8.20 11.32 14.27
CA GLY A 9 8.58 11.62 15.67
C GLY A 9 10.04 11.31 15.95
N ASP A 10 10.55 10.21 15.40
CA ASP A 10 11.94 9.75 15.60
C ASP A 10 12.96 10.57 14.80
N SER A 11 12.60 11.04 13.59
CA SER A 11 13.52 11.78 12.73
C SER A 11 13.54 13.29 13.00
N LYS A 12 12.56 13.81 13.77
CA LYS A 12 12.29 15.25 13.97
C LYS A 12 12.31 16.03 12.64
N ALA A 13 11.87 15.36 11.58
CA ALA A 13 11.99 15.84 10.21
C ALA A 13 10.66 15.69 9.50
N LEU A 14 10.33 16.70 8.70
CA LEU A 14 9.16 16.68 7.84
C LEU A 14 9.53 15.98 6.53
N LYS A 15 8.71 15.03 6.12
CA LYS A 15 8.85 14.33 4.85
C LYS A 15 7.72 14.73 3.93
N ILE A 16 8.09 15.22 2.75
CA ILE A 16 7.15 15.60 1.70
C ILE A 16 7.10 14.44 0.72
N HIS A 17 5.94 13.80 0.62
CA HIS A 17 5.69 12.77 -0.36
C HIS A 17 4.80 13.31 -1.47
N ALA A 18 5.24 13.14 -2.71
CA ALA A 18 4.46 13.45 -3.90
C ALA A 18 4.24 12.18 -4.72
N LYS A 19 3.03 12.00 -5.22
CA LYS A 19 2.66 10.89 -6.09
C LYS A 19 1.78 11.40 -7.22
N GLN A 20 2.20 11.12 -8.44
CA GLN A 20 1.46 11.43 -9.65
C GLN A 20 1.15 10.14 -10.39
N LYS A 21 -0.09 10.04 -10.88
CA LYS A 21 -0.52 9.00 -11.82
C LYS A 21 -0.86 9.71 -13.13
N LEU A 22 -0.17 9.35 -14.19
CA LEU A 22 -0.43 9.79 -15.54
C LEU A 22 -1.02 8.62 -16.31
N GLN A 23 -2.14 8.83 -16.98
CA GLN A 23 -2.73 7.82 -17.84
C GLN A 23 -1.99 7.86 -19.18
N ILE A 24 -1.39 6.73 -19.58
CA ILE A 24 -0.76 6.59 -20.91
C ILE A 24 -1.81 6.09 -21.90
N ASP A 25 -2.63 5.15 -21.45
CA ASP A 25 -3.69 4.52 -22.23
C ASP A 25 -4.85 4.13 -21.28
N THR A 26 -5.98 3.71 -21.83
CA THR A 26 -7.20 3.25 -21.15
C THR A 26 -6.89 2.33 -19.97
N ASN A 27 -5.95 1.40 -20.16
CA ASN A 27 -5.59 0.38 -19.19
C ASN A 27 -4.17 0.53 -18.63
N THR A 28 -3.41 1.55 -19.07
CA THR A 28 -2.00 1.73 -18.70
C THR A 28 -1.77 3.06 -17.97
N PHE A 29 -1.18 2.98 -16.79
CA PHE A 29 -0.86 4.13 -15.94
C PHE A 29 0.63 4.20 -15.64
N PHE A 30 1.21 5.37 -15.84
CA PHE A 30 2.54 5.71 -15.34
C PHE A 30 2.43 6.39 -13.99
N GLN A 31 3.04 5.80 -12.97
CA GLN A 31 2.99 6.30 -11.61
C GLN A 31 4.37 6.72 -11.14
N ILE A 32 4.54 8.00 -10.89
CA ILE A 32 5.76 8.60 -10.34
C ILE A 32 5.54 8.88 -8.85
N ARG A 33 6.54 8.61 -8.02
CA ARG A 33 6.56 9.02 -6.61
C ARG A 33 7.91 9.62 -6.27
N GLY A 34 7.90 10.73 -5.54
CA GLY A 34 9.06 11.34 -4.93
C GLY A 34 8.85 11.51 -3.43
N GLU A 35 9.92 11.37 -2.67
CA GLU A 35 9.99 11.71 -1.25
C GLU A 35 11.17 12.66 -1.03
N LEU A 36 10.91 13.78 -0.38
CA LEU A 36 11.90 14.76 0.04
C LEU A 36 11.94 14.80 1.57
N ASP A 37 13.14 14.71 2.15
CA ASP A 37 13.34 14.93 3.58
C ASP A 37 13.78 16.38 3.82
N THR A 38 13.04 17.13 4.63
CA THR A 38 13.35 18.53 4.90
C THR A 38 14.58 18.71 5.81
N LYS A 39 15.05 17.66 6.48
CA LYS A 39 16.25 17.74 7.33
C LYS A 39 17.52 17.90 6.51
N SER A 40 17.65 17.17 5.40
CA SER A 40 18.80 17.28 4.49
C SER A 40 18.52 18.20 3.30
N GLY A 41 17.26 18.54 3.04
CA GLY A 41 16.84 19.29 1.86
C GLY A 41 17.00 18.51 0.56
N GLN A 42 17.29 17.21 0.63
CA GLN A 42 17.57 16.35 -0.52
C GLN A 42 16.45 15.32 -0.77
N PRO A 43 16.25 14.90 -2.04
CA PRO A 43 15.32 13.83 -2.36
C PRO A 43 15.82 12.51 -1.78
N ASN A 44 14.99 11.90 -0.94
CA ASN A 44 15.30 10.67 -0.22
C ASN A 44 14.96 9.42 -1.07
N SER A 45 13.86 9.46 -1.82
CA SER A 45 13.45 8.36 -2.70
C SER A 45 12.72 8.87 -3.93
N LEU A 46 13.02 8.27 -5.08
CA LEU A 46 12.30 8.47 -6.33
C LEU A 46 11.88 7.11 -6.89
N SER A 47 10.66 6.97 -7.37
CA SER A 47 10.22 5.76 -8.04
C SER A 47 9.30 6.06 -9.22
N ALA A 48 9.48 5.30 -10.29
CA ALA A 48 8.65 5.36 -11.49
C ALA A 48 8.16 3.96 -11.80
N LEU A 49 6.86 3.80 -12.07
CA LEU A 49 6.24 2.49 -12.21
C LEU A 49 5.15 2.57 -13.29
N ILE A 50 5.34 1.81 -14.36
CA ILE A 50 4.29 1.57 -15.35
C ILE A 50 3.42 0.43 -14.82
N ARG A 51 2.11 0.59 -14.92
CA ARG A 51 1.13 -0.44 -14.55
C ARG A 51 0.13 -0.62 -15.67
N HIS A 52 -0.07 -1.85 -16.08
CA HIS A 52 -1.11 -2.24 -17.02
C HIS A 52 -2.17 -3.07 -16.29
N TYR A 53 -3.43 -2.74 -16.52
CA TYR A 53 -4.59 -3.45 -16.00
C TYR A 53 -5.21 -4.30 -17.10
N TYR A 54 -5.32 -5.61 -16.88
CA TYR A 54 -5.99 -6.52 -17.79
C TYR A 54 -7.42 -6.75 -17.26
N PRO A 55 -8.44 -6.03 -17.77
CA PRO A 55 -9.81 -6.12 -17.25
C PRO A 55 -10.37 -7.54 -17.37
N ASP A 56 -10.18 -8.18 -18.53
CA ASP A 56 -10.70 -9.52 -18.82
C ASP A 56 -10.15 -10.60 -17.87
N LEU A 57 -8.94 -10.37 -17.33
CA LEU A 57 -8.28 -11.29 -16.41
C LEU A 57 -8.35 -10.85 -14.94
N SER A 58 -8.97 -9.69 -14.66
CA SER A 58 -8.95 -9.03 -13.35
C SER A 58 -7.53 -8.96 -12.74
N ALA A 59 -6.55 -8.70 -13.61
CA ALA A 59 -5.14 -8.75 -13.27
C ALA A 59 -4.45 -7.41 -13.49
N THR A 60 -3.38 -7.17 -12.76
CA THR A 60 -2.53 -5.99 -12.92
C THR A 60 -1.08 -6.42 -12.94
N LEU A 61 -0.36 -6.01 -13.97
CA LEU A 61 1.09 -6.12 -14.03
C LEU A 61 1.70 -4.73 -13.95
N GLY A 62 2.83 -4.60 -13.27
CA GLY A 62 3.57 -3.36 -13.26
C GLY A 62 5.06 -3.59 -13.16
N VAL A 63 5.81 -2.76 -13.87
CA VAL A 63 7.27 -2.80 -13.90
C VAL A 63 7.77 -1.38 -13.72
N GLY A 64 8.76 -1.22 -12.85
CA GLY A 64 9.24 0.09 -12.46
C GLY A 64 10.64 0.06 -11.90
N VAL A 65 11.13 1.27 -11.66
CA VAL A 65 12.42 1.51 -11.06
C VAL A 65 12.23 2.36 -9.80
N ARG A 66 13.02 2.08 -8.78
CA ARG A 66 13.10 2.85 -7.55
C ARG A 66 14.56 3.16 -7.27
N TYR A 67 14.79 4.40 -6.87
CA TYR A 67 16.06 4.91 -6.43
C TYR A 67 15.87 5.41 -5.01
N ASP A 68 16.55 4.76 -4.06
CA ASP A 68 16.57 5.18 -2.66
C ASP A 68 17.98 5.69 -2.35
N LYS A 69 18.10 6.95 -1.91
CA LYS A 69 19.32 7.45 -1.30
C LYS A 69 19.36 6.96 0.14
N GLN A 70 20.41 6.23 0.49
CA GLN A 70 20.61 5.81 1.86
C GLN A 70 21.54 6.83 2.53
N ASP A 71 20.98 7.71 3.37
CA ASP A 71 21.78 8.61 4.20
C ASP A 71 22.67 7.76 5.11
N SER A 72 23.98 7.89 4.90
CA SER A 72 25.01 7.21 5.69
C SER A 72 25.10 7.90 7.07
N VAL A 73 24.20 7.57 7.99
CA VAL A 73 24.36 7.93 9.40
C VAL A 73 25.19 6.83 10.08
N GLY A 74 26.49 7.09 10.24
CA GLY A 74 27.40 6.25 11.01
C GLY A 74 28.66 5.80 10.25
N GLY A 75 29.62 6.71 10.11
CA GLY A 75 31.06 6.45 10.30
C GLY A 75 31.81 5.38 9.47
N ALA A 76 31.19 4.62 8.58
CA ALA A 76 31.89 3.69 7.69
C ALA A 76 31.70 4.15 6.25
N ARG A 77 32.67 4.92 5.75
CA ARG A 77 32.80 5.27 4.33
C ARG A 77 33.09 4.00 3.52
N TYR A 78 32.02 3.29 3.14
CA TYR A 78 31.96 2.57 1.89
C TYR A 78 30.89 3.25 1.05
N ALA A 79 31.31 4.22 0.24
CA ALA A 79 30.53 4.74 -0.86
C ALA A 79 30.30 3.59 -1.86
N LYS A 80 29.24 2.80 -1.65
CA LYS A 80 28.83 1.80 -2.62
C LYS A 80 27.31 1.75 -2.74
N ASN A 81 26.89 2.53 -3.72
CA ASN A 81 25.66 2.46 -4.49
C ASN A 81 24.45 3.10 -3.83
N ASP A 82 24.05 4.26 -4.38
CA ASP A 82 22.64 4.57 -4.50
C ASP A 82 21.94 3.33 -5.08
N LYS A 83 21.04 2.71 -4.32
CA LYS A 83 20.51 1.40 -4.68
C LYS A 83 19.37 1.60 -5.67
N LEU A 84 19.72 1.71 -6.94
CA LEU A 84 18.78 1.50 -8.04
C LEU A 84 18.19 0.09 -7.89
N ARG A 85 16.86 0.00 -7.93
CA ARG A 85 16.11 -1.24 -7.84
C ARG A 85 15.08 -1.30 -8.93
N TYR A 86 14.97 -2.47 -9.54
CA TYR A 86 13.90 -2.81 -10.46
C TYR A 86 12.81 -3.54 -9.69
N THR A 87 11.56 -3.10 -9.84
CA THR A 87 10.41 -3.68 -9.17
C THR A 87 9.46 -4.24 -10.22
N VAL A 88 9.14 -5.53 -10.10
CA VAL A 88 8.04 -6.17 -10.81
C VAL A 88 6.91 -6.41 -9.82
N ARG A 89 5.68 -6.03 -10.18
CA ARG A 89 4.49 -6.20 -9.36
C ARG A 89 3.41 -6.89 -10.16
N ALA A 90 2.91 -8.00 -9.65
CA ALA A 90 1.76 -8.69 -10.21
C ALA A 90 0.62 -8.70 -9.18
N LYS A 91 -0.60 -8.58 -9.67
CA LYS A 91 -1.82 -8.80 -8.89
C LYS A 91 -2.83 -9.53 -9.74
N LYS A 92 -3.59 -10.43 -9.13
CA LYS A 92 -4.75 -11.05 -9.74
C LYS A 92 -5.88 -11.12 -8.71
N THR A 93 -7.08 -10.78 -9.14
CA THR A 93 -8.29 -10.88 -8.33
C THR A 93 -9.18 -11.94 -8.96
N PHE A 94 -9.64 -12.87 -8.13
CA PHE A 94 -10.57 -13.93 -8.48
C PHE A 94 -11.89 -13.61 -7.78
N PRO A 95 -12.99 -13.41 -8.52
CA PRO A 95 -14.31 -13.38 -7.91
C PRO A 95 -14.60 -14.78 -7.37
N VAL A 96 -14.89 -14.88 -6.07
CA VAL A 96 -15.27 -16.15 -5.43
C VAL A 96 -16.77 -16.37 -5.58
N THR A 97 -17.55 -15.28 -5.58
CA THR A 97 -18.99 -15.28 -5.84
C THR A 97 -19.31 -14.45 -7.08
N ASN A 98 -20.38 -14.83 -7.79
CA ASN A 98 -20.84 -14.13 -9.00
C ASN A 98 -21.26 -12.68 -8.71
N ASP A 99 -21.71 -12.40 -7.49
CA ASP A 99 -22.15 -11.07 -7.05
C ASP A 99 -20.98 -10.13 -6.74
N GLY A 100 -19.72 -10.61 -6.81
CA GLY A 100 -18.52 -9.81 -6.57
C GLY A 100 -18.32 -9.35 -5.12
N LEU A 101 -19.18 -9.78 -4.19
CA LEU A 101 -19.08 -9.48 -2.76
C LEU A 101 -17.86 -10.12 -2.14
N ILE A 102 -17.49 -11.32 -2.61
CA ILE A 102 -16.37 -12.09 -2.10
C ILE A 102 -15.29 -12.17 -3.18
N ASN A 103 -14.09 -11.70 -2.83
CA ASN A 103 -12.96 -11.65 -3.73
C ASN A 103 -11.72 -12.27 -3.10
N PHE A 104 -11.04 -13.13 -3.83
CA PHE A 104 -9.73 -13.65 -3.48
C PHE A 104 -8.67 -12.95 -4.33
N LYS A 105 -7.63 -12.42 -3.71
CA LYS A 105 -6.66 -11.56 -4.37
C LYS A 105 -5.25 -12.03 -4.09
N VAL A 106 -4.54 -12.39 -5.14
CA VAL A 106 -3.13 -12.75 -5.06
C VAL A 106 -2.29 -11.55 -5.48
N LYS A 107 -1.23 -11.25 -4.74
CA LYS A 107 -0.28 -10.18 -5.04
C LYS A 107 1.13 -10.72 -4.94
N GLY A 108 1.94 -10.41 -5.94
CA GLY A 108 3.38 -10.64 -5.96
C GLY A 108 4.12 -9.34 -6.18
N THR A 109 5.28 -9.19 -5.56
CA THR A 109 6.22 -8.10 -5.83
C THR A 109 7.63 -8.65 -5.71
N CYS A 110 8.46 -8.43 -6.71
CA CYS A 110 9.86 -8.81 -6.72
C CYS A 110 10.69 -7.55 -6.95
N ASP A 111 11.60 -7.27 -6.02
CA ASP A 111 12.58 -6.21 -6.12
C ASP A 111 13.96 -6.82 -6.38
N VAL A 112 14.57 -6.38 -7.47
CA VAL A 112 15.87 -6.81 -7.95
C VAL A 112 16.81 -5.61 -7.92
N ASP A 113 18.09 -5.82 -7.59
CA ASP A 113 19.08 -4.76 -7.65
C ASP A 113 19.65 -4.54 -9.07
N GLN A 114 20.61 -3.62 -9.18
CA GLN A 114 21.27 -3.26 -10.44
C GLN A 114 22.04 -4.44 -11.07
N ASP A 115 22.51 -5.39 -10.26
CA ASP A 115 23.24 -6.58 -10.72
C ASP A 115 22.29 -7.74 -11.06
N PHE A 116 20.99 -7.45 -11.17
CA PHE A 116 19.92 -8.42 -11.38
C PHE A 116 19.83 -9.51 -10.30
N LYS A 117 20.35 -9.25 -9.10
CA LYS A 117 20.22 -10.15 -7.96
C LYS A 117 18.93 -9.85 -7.21
N GLU A 118 18.16 -10.89 -6.95
CA GLU A 118 16.94 -10.78 -6.17
C GLU A 118 17.29 -10.29 -4.76
N ARG A 119 16.70 -9.16 -4.36
CA ARG A 119 16.86 -8.61 -3.02
C ARG A 119 15.70 -8.97 -2.12
N LYS A 120 14.50 -8.90 -2.68
CA LYS A 120 13.27 -9.00 -1.91
C LYS A 120 12.13 -9.47 -2.80
N SER A 121 11.66 -10.67 -2.54
CA SER A 121 10.36 -11.11 -3.03
C SER A 121 9.32 -11.02 -1.91
N ARG A 122 8.12 -10.61 -2.30
CA ARG A 122 6.93 -10.56 -1.47
C ARG A 122 5.80 -11.18 -2.26
N GLY A 123 5.03 -11.99 -1.57
CA GLY A 123 3.90 -12.70 -2.12
C GLY A 123 2.88 -12.86 -1.03
N GLY A 124 1.63 -12.54 -1.35
CA GLY A 124 0.55 -12.69 -0.40
C GLY A 124 -0.79 -12.90 -1.08
N ALA A 125 -1.68 -13.53 -0.34
CA ALA A 125 -3.06 -13.74 -0.70
C ALA A 125 -3.95 -12.96 0.26
N GLU A 126 -5.03 -12.38 -0.24
CA GLU A 126 -5.99 -11.60 0.53
C GLU A 126 -7.40 -12.03 0.13
N PHE A 127 -8.16 -12.49 1.11
CA PHE A 127 -9.60 -12.69 0.98
C PHE A 127 -10.32 -11.42 1.43
N SER A 128 -11.26 -10.94 0.64
CA SER A 128 -12.02 -9.72 0.91
C SER A 128 -13.50 -10.03 0.78
N TRP A 129 -14.25 -9.72 1.83
CA TRP A 129 -15.70 -9.79 1.85
C TRP A 129 -16.26 -8.38 2.04
N ASN A 130 -17.05 -7.93 1.06
CA ASN A 130 -17.78 -6.67 1.12
C ASN A 130 -19.22 -6.97 1.56
N ILE A 131 -19.67 -6.29 2.61
CA ILE A 131 -21.03 -6.32 3.15
C ILE A 131 -21.58 -4.92 2.99
N PHE A 132 -22.52 -4.76 2.05
CA PHE A 132 -23.15 -3.48 1.78
C PHE A 132 -24.37 -3.27 2.70
N ASN A 133 -24.65 -2.02 3.07
CA ASN A 133 -25.80 -1.65 3.90
C ASN A 133 -25.88 -2.41 5.24
N PHE A 134 -24.75 -2.56 5.94
CA PHE A 134 -24.76 -3.18 7.28
C PHE A 134 -25.61 -2.36 8.28
N GLN A 135 -25.54 -1.03 8.15
CA GLN A 135 -26.52 -0.07 8.64
C GLN A 135 -26.83 0.93 7.51
N LYS A 136 -27.87 1.76 7.65
CA LYS A 136 -28.21 2.78 6.65
C LYS A 136 -26.97 3.63 6.35
N ASP A 137 -26.58 3.68 5.08
CA ASP A 137 -25.41 4.42 4.57
C ASP A 137 -24.04 3.95 5.12
N GLN A 138 -23.98 2.70 5.63
CA GLN A 138 -22.74 2.05 6.09
C GLN A 138 -22.41 0.79 5.30
N ASP A 139 -21.19 0.78 4.77
CA ASP A 139 -20.62 -0.40 4.13
C ASP A 139 -19.45 -0.92 4.96
N ILE A 140 -19.41 -2.24 5.14
CA ILE A 140 -18.34 -2.94 5.84
C ILE A 140 -17.56 -3.77 4.83
N ARG A 141 -16.23 -3.71 4.94
CA ARG A 141 -15.32 -4.54 4.18
C ARG A 141 -14.37 -5.26 5.11
N LEU A 142 -14.56 -6.57 5.23
CA LEU A 142 -13.65 -7.46 5.93
C LEU A 142 -12.55 -7.92 4.98
N ARG A 143 -11.29 -7.80 5.39
CA ARG A 143 -10.14 -8.33 4.66
C ARG A 143 -9.29 -9.20 5.57
N VAL A 144 -8.98 -10.40 5.11
CA VAL A 144 -8.07 -11.34 5.78
C VAL A 144 -6.95 -11.65 4.80
N GLY A 145 -5.69 -11.49 5.21
CA GLY A 145 -4.55 -11.64 4.32
C GLY A 145 -3.43 -12.48 4.91
N TYR A 146 -2.67 -13.14 4.05
CA TYR A 146 -1.51 -13.93 4.41
C TYR A 146 -0.32 -13.55 3.53
N GLU A 147 0.84 -13.24 4.12
CA GLU A 147 2.09 -13.00 3.39
C GLU A 147 2.99 -14.25 3.45
N ALA A 148 3.13 -14.93 2.31
CA ALA A 148 3.81 -16.22 2.22
C ALA A 148 5.33 -16.14 2.50
N PHE A 149 5.98 -15.02 2.15
CA PHE A 149 7.44 -14.90 2.26
C PHE A 149 7.94 -14.47 3.65
N GLN A 150 7.10 -13.77 4.42
CA GLN A 150 7.41 -13.43 5.81
C GLN A 150 6.71 -14.38 6.80
N GLN A 151 5.85 -15.30 6.31
CA GLN A 151 4.98 -16.16 7.12
C GLN A 151 4.15 -15.38 8.16
N LEU A 152 3.88 -14.10 7.90
CA LEU A 152 3.08 -13.26 8.77
C LEU A 152 1.66 -13.21 8.22
N LEU A 153 0.71 -13.61 9.07
CA LEU A 153 -0.71 -13.32 8.85
C LEU A 153 -0.88 -11.80 8.93
N TYR A 154 -1.38 -11.18 7.86
CA TYR A 154 -1.95 -9.85 8.03
C TYR A 154 -3.21 -10.04 8.87
N GLY A 155 -3.21 -9.51 10.08
CA GLY A 155 -4.35 -9.52 10.99
C GLY A 155 -5.66 -9.14 10.27
N ALA A 156 -6.79 -9.61 10.79
CA ALA A 156 -8.09 -9.30 10.21
C ALA A 156 -8.27 -7.77 10.18
N ARG A 157 -8.40 -7.20 8.98
CA ARG A 157 -8.57 -5.76 8.81
C ARG A 157 -10.03 -5.47 8.50
N LEU A 158 -10.68 -4.77 9.42
CA LEU A 158 -12.03 -4.23 9.22
C LEU A 158 -11.89 -2.80 8.71
N LEU A 159 -12.44 -2.57 7.52
CA LEU A 159 -12.61 -1.24 6.95
C LEU A 159 -14.11 -0.94 6.93
N GLY A 160 -14.51 0.15 7.58
CA GLY A 160 -15.87 0.67 7.47
C GLY A 160 -15.88 2.03 6.79
N SER A 161 -16.92 2.29 6.01
CA SER A 161 -17.19 3.62 5.45
C SER A 161 -18.58 4.09 5.81
N LEU A 162 -18.69 5.34 6.26
CA LEU A 162 -19.94 6.03 6.54
C LEU A 162 -20.17 7.12 5.50
N ASN A 163 -21.31 7.07 4.83
CA ASN A 163 -21.79 8.17 3.99
C ASN A 163 -22.65 9.11 4.84
N LEU A 164 -22.08 10.22 5.29
CA LEU A 164 -22.86 11.34 5.83
C LEU A 164 -23.04 12.35 4.70
N ASN A 165 -24.28 12.63 4.28
CA ASN A 165 -24.66 13.67 3.29
C ASN A 165 -23.52 14.63 2.86
N LYS A 166 -22.71 14.21 1.86
CA LYS A 166 -21.55 14.90 1.22
C LYS A 166 -20.14 14.71 1.82
N SER A 167 -19.92 13.86 2.82
CA SER A 167 -18.59 13.46 3.30
C SER A 167 -18.51 11.95 3.57
N LEU A 168 -17.45 11.32 3.06
CA LEU A 168 -17.21 9.89 3.18
C LEU A 168 -16.10 9.69 4.22
N LEU A 169 -16.49 9.20 5.41
CA LEU A 169 -15.56 8.91 6.50
C LEU A 169 -15.12 7.44 6.42
N PHE A 170 -13.81 7.22 6.46
CA PHE A 170 -13.20 5.89 6.54
C PHE A 170 -12.61 5.68 7.93
N TRP A 171 -12.86 4.52 8.53
CA TRP A 171 -12.13 4.06 9.71
C TRP A 171 -11.49 2.70 9.44
N GLU A 172 -10.29 2.52 10.00
CA GLU A 172 -9.48 1.31 9.85
C GLU A 172 -9.20 0.71 11.23
N CYS A 173 -9.54 -0.57 11.45
CA CYS A 173 -9.10 -1.33 12.60
C CYS A 173 -8.27 -2.53 12.13
N ASP A 174 -7.00 -2.58 12.53
CA ASP A 174 -6.14 -3.75 12.38
C ASP A 174 -6.30 -4.65 13.62
N MET A 175 -7.00 -5.79 13.49
CA MET A 175 -6.98 -6.82 14.54
C MET A 175 -5.76 -7.72 14.34
N LEU A 176 -4.66 -7.38 15.03
CA LEU A 176 -3.54 -8.30 15.18
C LEU A 176 -3.99 -9.46 16.07
N LEU A 177 -4.04 -10.65 15.49
CA LEU A 177 -4.41 -11.91 16.15
C LEU A 177 -3.27 -12.40 17.07
N PHE A 178 -2.78 -11.55 17.97
CA PHE A 178 -2.08 -11.89 19.20
C PHE A 178 -2.14 -10.66 20.12
N SER A 179 -2.71 -10.85 21.32
CA SER A 179 -2.93 -9.87 22.40
C SER A 179 -4.33 -9.25 22.47
N THR A 180 -5.09 -9.77 23.42
CA THR A 180 -6.34 -9.24 23.97
C THR A 180 -6.14 -7.83 24.53
N LYS A 181 -6.39 -6.78 23.74
CA LYS A 181 -6.88 -5.49 24.23
C LYS A 181 -7.84 -4.89 23.20
N CYS A 182 -9.13 -5.02 23.48
CA CYS A 182 -10.20 -4.34 22.78
C CYS A 182 -9.92 -2.83 22.67
N CYS A 183 -10.02 -2.27 21.46
CA CYS A 183 -10.33 -0.86 21.32
C CYS A 183 -11.77 -0.65 21.80
N GLN A 184 -11.92 0.00 22.95
CA GLN A 184 -13.19 0.63 23.33
C GLN A 184 -13.57 1.64 22.26
N ILE A 185 -14.75 1.44 21.67
CA ILE A 185 -15.46 2.46 20.91
C ILE A 185 -15.85 3.55 21.92
N PRO A 186 -15.41 4.82 21.80
CA PRO A 186 -16.07 5.87 22.54
C PRO A 186 -17.48 6.02 21.97
N ALA A 187 -18.48 5.65 22.77
CA ALA A 187 -19.86 6.04 22.53
C ALA A 187 -19.89 7.57 22.44
N ILE A 188 -20.22 8.11 21.26
CA ILE A 188 -20.66 9.50 21.15
C ILE A 188 -22.11 9.48 21.62
N GLU A 189 -22.31 9.70 22.92
CA GLU A 189 -23.61 10.08 23.45
C GLU A 189 -23.93 11.48 22.91
N ALA A 190 -24.97 11.55 22.09
CA ALA A 190 -25.57 12.81 21.70
C ALA A 190 -26.41 13.33 22.88
N LEU A 191 -26.06 14.51 23.39
CA LEU A 191 -26.94 15.41 24.12
C LEU A 191 -27.25 16.60 23.21
#